data_AF-A0A1S8KM32-F1
#
_entry.id   AF-A0A1S8KM32-F1
#
_cell.length_a   1.000
_cell.length_b   1.000
_cell.length_c   1.000
_cell.angle_alpha   90.00
_cell.angle_beta   90.00
_cell.angle_gamma   90.00
#
_symmetry.space_group_name_H-M   'P 1'
#
loop_
_entity.id
_entity.type
_entity.pdbx_description
1 polymer ?
#
loop_
_entity_poly.entity_id
_entity_poly.type
_entity_poly.pdbx_seq_one_letter_code
_entity_poly.pdbx_strand_id
1 'polypeptide(L)'
;MKYRIVKKRPFSIVGFKKQVPVVTEGTNPEIEAMRELLTDEVMEDLSNLADTEPFGIISVSQATTNELNEPMIDHYLGVAVSSGQTKSYDVLAVERTDWAVFEAVGQFPESLESLWHEIFTEWLPNADYVINEAIPLLWNAEDYTADTKNPVCEVWIPVTPK
;
A
#
# COMPACT_ATOMS: atom_id res chain seq x y z
N MET A 1 -13.55 12.38 8.82
CA MET A 1 -12.81 11.80 7.69
C MET A 1 -13.73 11.58 6.47
N LYS A 2 -13.30 11.95 5.25
CA LYS A 2 -13.99 11.60 3.99
C LYS A 2 -13.41 10.28 3.47
N TYR A 3 -14.25 9.42 2.91
CA TYR A 3 -13.81 8.17 2.28
C TYR A 3 -14.73 7.81 1.12
N ARG A 4 -14.26 6.91 0.26
CA ARG A 4 -15.06 6.32 -0.84
C ARG A 4 -14.94 4.80 -0.81
N ILE A 5 -15.98 4.12 -1.28
CA ILE A 5 -15.94 2.67 -1.50
C ILE A 5 -15.63 2.40 -2.97
N VAL A 6 -14.60 1.60 -3.23
CA VAL A 6 -14.15 1.22 -4.57
C VAL A 6 -14.27 -0.28 -4.73
N LYS A 7 -15.02 -0.73 -5.73
CA LYS A 7 -15.15 -2.15 -6.07
C LYS A 7 -14.09 -2.53 -7.09
N LYS A 8 -13.15 -3.39 -6.74
CA LYS A 8 -12.06 -3.82 -7.64
C LYS A 8 -12.24 -5.26 -8.06
N ARG A 9 -11.99 -5.53 -9.34
CA ARG A 9 -11.73 -6.88 -9.85
C ARG A 9 -10.36 -7.35 -9.32
N PRO A 10 -10.03 -8.65 -9.43
CA PRO A 10 -8.67 -9.10 -9.12
C PRO A 10 -7.64 -8.31 -9.94
N PHE A 11 -6.52 -8.00 -9.31
CA PHE A 11 -5.36 -7.33 -9.91
C PHE A 11 -4.10 -7.82 -9.21
N SER A 12 -2.94 -7.37 -9.66
CA SER A 12 -1.66 -7.69 -9.03
C SER A 12 -0.90 -6.41 -8.70
N ILE A 13 -0.14 -6.45 -7.62
CA ILE A 13 0.94 -5.50 -7.37
C ILE A 13 2.22 -6.11 -7.95
N VAL A 14 2.86 -5.39 -8.86
CA VAL A 14 4.06 -5.84 -9.57
C VAL A 14 5.20 -4.88 -9.24
N GLY A 15 6.31 -5.42 -8.72
CA GLY A 15 7.46 -4.62 -8.33
C GLY A 15 8.48 -5.40 -7.50
N PHE A 16 8.97 -4.81 -6.43
CA PHE A 16 9.94 -5.46 -5.53
C PHE A 16 9.27 -5.97 -4.28
N LYS A 17 9.71 -7.13 -3.80
CA LYS A 17 9.35 -7.68 -2.49
C LYS A 17 10.58 -7.76 -1.58
N LYS A 18 10.40 -7.44 -0.30
CA LYS A 18 11.37 -7.75 0.75
C LYS A 18 10.68 -8.09 2.07
N GLN A 19 11.18 -9.10 2.76
CA GLN A 19 10.80 -9.35 4.15
C GLN A 19 11.67 -8.48 5.06
N VAL A 20 11.05 -7.68 5.93
CA VAL A 20 11.69 -6.71 6.80
C VAL A 20 11.23 -6.90 8.25
N PRO A 21 12.06 -6.53 9.25
CA PRO A 21 11.63 -6.58 10.65
C PRO A 21 10.54 -5.54 10.93
N VAL A 22 9.70 -5.84 11.92
CA VAL A 22 8.72 -4.88 12.44
C VAL A 22 9.44 -3.76 13.19
N VAL A 23 9.16 -2.50 12.82
CA VAL A 23 9.62 -1.30 13.54
C VAL A 23 8.37 -0.62 14.09
N THR A 24 8.34 -0.37 15.40
CA THR A 24 7.15 0.16 16.11
C THR A 24 7.16 1.68 16.23
N GLU A 25 8.30 2.33 16.04
CA GLU A 25 8.47 3.77 16.17
C GLU A 25 9.31 4.31 15.01
N GLY A 26 8.80 5.34 14.33
CA GLY A 26 9.47 5.98 13.20
C GLY A 26 9.51 5.12 11.94
N THR A 27 10.30 5.56 10.96
CA THR A 27 10.36 4.92 9.65
C THR A 27 11.18 3.63 9.67
N ASN A 28 10.73 2.62 8.94
CA ASN A 28 11.48 1.37 8.78
C ASN A 28 12.64 1.56 7.78
N PRO A 29 13.91 1.48 8.21
CA PRO A 29 15.06 1.77 7.35
C PRO A 29 15.19 0.78 6.18
N GLU A 30 14.74 -0.47 6.36
CA GLU A 30 14.77 -1.47 5.28
C GLU A 30 13.74 -1.15 4.19
N ILE A 31 12.60 -0.56 4.55
CA ILE A 31 11.58 -0.09 3.61
C ILE A 31 12.08 1.17 2.89
N GLU A 32 12.73 2.09 3.60
CA GLU A 32 13.32 3.28 2.96
C GLU A 32 14.42 2.90 1.97
N ALA A 33 15.27 1.94 2.32
CA ALA A 33 16.29 1.41 1.41
C ALA A 33 15.68 0.76 0.15
N MET A 34 14.48 0.16 0.24
CA MET A 34 13.80 -0.37 -0.95
C MET A 34 13.44 0.72 -1.95
N ARG A 35 13.24 1.98 -1.52
CA ARG A 35 12.96 3.09 -2.43
C ARG A 35 14.13 3.38 -3.37
N GLU A 36 15.36 3.06 -2.96
CA GLU A 36 16.55 3.21 -3.82
C GLU A 36 16.53 2.27 -5.03
N LEU A 37 15.71 1.20 -5.01
CA LEU A 37 15.50 0.31 -6.15
C LEU A 37 14.66 0.95 -7.27
N LEU A 38 13.92 2.01 -6.95
CA LEU A 38 13.08 2.76 -7.90
C LEU A 38 13.91 3.80 -8.67
N THR A 39 14.90 3.31 -9.44
CA THR A 39 15.64 4.16 -10.38
C THR A 39 14.72 4.69 -11.50
N ASP A 40 15.13 5.74 -12.20
CA ASP A 40 14.33 6.30 -13.31
C ASP A 40 13.94 5.24 -14.36
N GLU A 41 14.88 4.34 -14.71
CA GLU A 41 14.62 3.23 -15.64
C GLU A 41 13.58 2.25 -15.10
N VAL A 42 13.68 1.90 -13.81
CA VAL A 42 12.70 1.00 -13.16
C VAL A 42 11.34 1.67 -13.04
N MET A 43 11.30 2.96 -12.72
CA MET A 43 10.07 3.75 -12.63
C MET A 43 9.38 3.85 -13.99
N GLU A 44 10.13 4.07 -15.07
CA GLU A 44 9.60 4.02 -16.44
C GLU A 44 9.04 2.63 -16.77
N ASP A 45 9.78 1.57 -16.43
CA ASP A 45 9.38 0.19 -16.68
C ASP A 45 8.10 -0.19 -15.92
N LEU A 46 7.98 0.18 -14.64
CA LEU A 46 6.79 -0.05 -13.82
C LEU A 46 5.62 0.79 -14.31
N SER A 47 5.84 2.07 -14.65
CA SER A 47 4.80 2.94 -15.21
C SER A 47 4.19 2.37 -16.50
N ASN A 48 5.01 1.78 -17.37
CA ASN A 48 4.55 1.10 -18.58
C ASN A 48 3.73 -0.17 -18.33
N LEU A 49 3.84 -0.78 -17.14
CA LEU A 49 3.03 -1.94 -16.74
C LEU A 49 1.71 -1.53 -16.08
N ALA A 50 1.65 -0.36 -15.45
CA ALA A 50 0.49 0.11 -14.70
C ALA A 50 -0.70 0.39 -15.61
N ASP A 51 -1.83 -0.29 -15.39
CA ASP A 51 -3.02 -0.18 -16.25
C ASP A 51 -4.34 -0.08 -15.46
N THR A 52 -4.27 -0.12 -14.13
CA THR A 52 -5.42 -0.05 -13.24
C THR A 52 -5.07 0.73 -11.98
N GLU A 53 -6.07 1.35 -11.37
CA GLU A 53 -5.91 1.96 -10.05
C GLU A 53 -5.52 0.92 -8.97
N PRO A 54 -4.87 1.33 -7.86
CA PRO A 54 -4.32 2.67 -7.64
C PRO A 54 -3.17 2.98 -8.60
N PHE A 55 -3.06 4.24 -9.04
CA PHE A 55 -1.97 4.67 -9.91
C PHE A 55 -0.78 5.19 -9.10
N GLY A 56 0.39 5.20 -9.73
CA GLY A 56 1.65 5.52 -9.10
C GLY A 56 2.25 4.34 -8.32
N ILE A 57 3.27 4.64 -7.52
CA ILE A 57 3.94 3.64 -6.69
C ILE A 57 3.10 3.35 -5.44
N ILE A 58 2.87 2.07 -5.25
CA ILE A 58 2.08 1.50 -4.17
C ILE A 58 3.01 0.77 -3.23
N SER A 59 2.89 1.09 -1.94
CA SER A 59 3.49 0.37 -0.84
C SER A 59 2.44 -0.58 -0.23
N VAL A 60 2.83 -1.83 -0.05
CA VAL A 60 1.97 -2.87 0.55
C VAL A 60 2.71 -3.56 1.67
N SER A 61 2.08 -3.68 2.84
CA SER A 61 2.66 -4.38 3.99
C SER A 61 1.75 -5.53 4.42
N GLN A 62 2.30 -6.73 4.49
CA GLN A 62 1.63 -7.92 5.01
C GLN A 62 2.38 -8.46 6.23
N ALA A 63 1.68 -8.64 7.35
CA ALA A 63 2.26 -9.27 8.53
C ALA A 63 2.63 -10.73 8.23
N THR A 64 3.81 -11.14 8.66
CA THR A 64 4.34 -12.49 8.46
C THR A 64 5.25 -12.86 9.64
N THR A 65 5.91 -14.02 9.58
CA THR A 65 6.91 -14.43 10.56
C THR A 65 8.14 -15.02 9.88
N ASN A 66 9.30 -14.90 10.53
CA ASN A 66 10.51 -15.61 10.10
C ASN A 66 10.50 -17.10 10.54
N GLU A 67 11.58 -17.83 10.25
CA GLU A 67 11.74 -19.25 10.62
C GLU A 67 11.71 -19.52 12.14
N LEU A 68 11.91 -18.48 12.96
CA LEU A 68 11.87 -18.52 14.42
C LEU A 68 10.50 -18.11 14.99
N ASN A 69 9.48 -17.94 14.14
CA ASN A 69 8.16 -17.40 14.49
C ASN A 69 8.18 -15.96 15.05
N GLU A 70 9.22 -15.18 14.75
CA GLU A 70 9.27 -13.76 15.13
C GLU A 70 8.47 -12.91 14.14
N PRO A 71 7.72 -11.88 14.59
CA PRO A 71 6.95 -11.01 13.72
C PRO A 71 7.81 -10.26 12.69
N MET A 72 7.42 -10.36 11.42
CA MET A 72 8.05 -9.70 10.28
C MET A 72 6.98 -9.04 9.41
N ILE A 73 7.43 -8.28 8.41
CA ILE A 73 6.57 -7.68 7.38
C ILE A 73 7.10 -8.11 6.01
N ASP A 74 6.25 -8.72 5.19
CA ASP A 74 6.50 -8.80 3.75
C ASP A 74 6.05 -7.46 3.15
N HIS A 75 7.02 -6.66 2.73
CA HIS A 75 6.77 -5.36 2.10
C HIS A 75 6.93 -5.45 0.58
N TYR A 76 5.99 -4.86 -0.15
CA TYR A 76 6.05 -4.71 -1.60
C TYR A 76 6.05 -3.24 -1.99
N LEU A 77 6.81 -2.93 -3.03
CA LEU A 77 6.88 -1.61 -3.65
C LEU A 77 6.73 -1.77 -5.16
N GLY A 78 5.63 -1.28 -5.73
CA GLY A 78 5.30 -1.57 -7.13
C GLY A 78 4.09 -0.81 -7.66
N VAL A 79 3.51 -1.29 -8.75
CA VAL A 79 2.34 -0.70 -9.42
C VAL A 79 1.20 -1.71 -9.54
N ALA A 80 -0.03 -1.23 -9.72
CA ALA A 80 -1.18 -2.09 -9.93
C ALA A 80 -1.35 -2.47 -11.41
N VAL A 81 -1.51 -3.77 -11.66
CA VAL A 81 -1.65 -4.35 -13.00
C VAL A 81 -2.86 -5.29 -13.04
N SER A 82 -3.74 -5.11 -14.01
CA SER A 82 -5.03 -5.80 -14.12
C SER A 82 -4.87 -7.24 -14.62
N SER A 83 -3.94 -7.46 -15.55
CA SER A 83 -3.54 -8.77 -16.09
C SER A 83 -2.34 -8.60 -17.01
N GLY A 84 -1.42 -9.56 -17.05
CA GLY A 84 -0.32 -9.50 -18.02
C GLY A 84 0.97 -10.17 -17.57
N GLN A 85 2.03 -10.00 -18.38
CA GLN A 85 3.37 -10.42 -18.02
C GLN A 85 3.94 -9.47 -16.97
N THR A 86 4.38 -10.03 -15.86
CA THR A 86 4.94 -9.28 -14.72
C THR A 86 6.45 -9.08 -14.83
N LYS A 87 7.02 -9.30 -16.04
CA LYS A 87 8.47 -9.32 -16.31
C LYS A 87 9.24 -10.12 -15.24
N SER A 88 10.41 -9.63 -14.82
CA SER A 88 11.30 -10.17 -13.78
C SER A 88 11.01 -9.63 -12.38
N TYR A 89 9.83 -9.04 -12.16
CA TYR A 89 9.43 -8.47 -10.88
C TYR A 89 8.67 -9.47 -10.00
N ASP A 90 8.67 -9.22 -8.70
CA ASP A 90 7.81 -9.90 -7.75
C ASP A 90 6.34 -9.55 -7.99
N VAL A 91 5.46 -10.50 -7.66
CA VAL A 91 4.03 -10.40 -7.92
C VAL A 91 3.25 -10.72 -6.66
N LEU A 92 2.41 -9.80 -6.25
CA LEU A 92 1.41 -10.00 -5.20
C LEU A 92 0.03 -9.99 -5.83
N ALA A 93 -0.60 -11.15 -5.91
CA ALA A 93 -1.98 -11.27 -6.37
C ALA A 93 -2.94 -10.68 -5.33
N VAL A 94 -3.85 -9.84 -5.80
CA VAL A 94 -4.92 -9.23 -5.00
C VAL A 94 -6.24 -9.75 -5.52
N GLU A 95 -6.91 -10.54 -4.69
CA GLU A 95 -8.24 -11.07 -5.02
C GLU A 95 -9.29 -9.97 -5.09
N ARG A 96 -10.45 -10.30 -5.67
CA ARG A 96 -11.59 -9.39 -5.72
C ARG A 96 -12.00 -8.95 -4.32
N THR A 97 -12.01 -7.65 -4.07
CA THR A 97 -12.52 -7.05 -2.83
C THR A 97 -13.07 -5.66 -3.07
N ASP A 98 -13.93 -5.21 -2.14
CA ASP A 98 -14.27 -3.80 -2.02
C ASP A 98 -13.21 -3.12 -1.14
N TRP A 99 -12.96 -1.84 -1.39
CA TRP A 99 -11.94 -1.04 -0.73
C TRP A 99 -12.57 0.21 -0.14
N ALA A 100 -12.31 0.48 1.15
CA ALA A 100 -12.51 1.80 1.71
C ALA A 100 -11.23 2.60 1.48
N VAL A 101 -11.33 3.66 0.69
CA VAL A 101 -10.20 4.51 0.29
C VAL A 101 -10.31 5.85 0.99
N PHE A 102 -9.24 6.22 1.66
CA PHE A 102 -9.10 7.44 2.45
C PHE A 102 -7.95 8.27 1.92
N GLU A 103 -8.06 9.59 2.01
CA GLU A 103 -7.01 10.52 1.57
C GLU A 103 -6.36 11.16 2.81
N ALA A 104 -5.04 11.06 2.91
CA ALA A 104 -4.20 11.85 3.80
C ALA A 104 -3.61 13.02 3.00
N VAL A 105 -3.68 14.22 3.58
CA VAL A 105 -3.05 15.41 3.05
C VAL A 105 -2.18 16.01 4.14
N GLY A 106 -0.86 16.08 3.92
CA GLY A 106 0.07 16.61 4.92
C GLY A 106 1.44 15.95 4.87
N GLN A 107 2.30 16.30 5.83
CA GLN A 107 3.69 15.82 5.88
C GLN A 107 3.80 14.34 6.30
N PHE A 108 4.90 13.71 5.90
CA PHE A 108 5.30 12.38 6.36
C PHE A 108 6.15 12.42 7.60
N PRO A 109 6.10 11.36 8.42
CA PRO A 109 5.11 10.27 8.40
C PRO A 109 3.79 10.62 9.09
N GLU A 110 3.67 11.83 9.64
CA GLU A 110 2.66 12.16 10.64
C GLU A 110 1.24 12.12 10.07
N SER A 111 1.02 12.60 8.84
CA SER A 111 -0.31 12.59 8.23
C SER A 111 -0.82 11.16 7.95
N LEU A 112 0.08 10.26 7.55
CA LEU A 112 -0.25 8.86 7.31
C LEU A 112 -0.53 8.13 8.63
N GLU A 113 0.31 8.32 9.65
CA GLU A 113 0.11 7.75 10.98
C GLU A 113 -1.20 8.22 11.63
N SER A 114 -1.50 9.52 11.55
CA SER A 114 -2.76 10.09 12.05
C SER A 114 -3.96 9.50 11.31
N LEU A 115 -3.88 9.36 9.98
CA LEU A 115 -4.97 8.77 9.20
C LEU A 115 -5.20 7.30 9.57
N TRP A 116 -4.14 6.51 9.73
CA TRP A 116 -4.24 5.13 10.20
C TRP A 116 -4.93 5.06 11.56
N HIS A 117 -4.56 5.94 12.50
CA HIS A 117 -5.20 6.00 13.80
C HIS A 117 -6.70 6.26 13.68
N GLU A 118 -7.12 7.33 12.98
CA GLU A 118 -8.53 7.68 12.78
C GLU A 118 -9.33 6.56 12.10
N ILE A 119 -8.76 5.88 11.09
CA ILE A 119 -9.41 4.75 10.40
C ILE A 119 -9.74 3.65 11.40
N PHE A 120 -8.76 3.21 12.20
CA PHE A 120 -8.91 2.05 13.06
C PHE A 120 -9.64 2.34 14.38
N THR A 121 -9.56 3.55 14.93
CA THR A 121 -10.16 3.89 16.23
C THR A 121 -11.50 4.60 16.11
N GLU A 122 -11.76 5.33 15.02
CA GLU A 122 -12.98 6.11 14.87
C GLU A 122 -13.90 5.55 13.78
N TRP A 123 -13.37 5.33 12.57
CA TRP A 123 -14.20 4.94 11.44
C TRP A 123 -14.62 3.47 11.49
N LEU A 124 -13.66 2.55 11.59
CA LEU A 124 -13.92 1.12 11.49
C LEU A 124 -14.92 0.58 12.54
N PRO A 125 -14.87 1.01 13.82
CA PRO A 125 -15.87 0.58 14.81
C PRO A 125 -17.31 0.96 14.44
N ASN A 126 -17.48 2.09 13.75
CA ASN A 126 -18.78 2.65 13.38
C ASN A 126 -19.19 2.38 11.92
N ALA A 127 -18.31 1.79 11.11
CA ALA A 127 -18.58 1.52 9.70
C ALA A 127 -19.55 0.34 9.51
N ASP A 128 -20.29 0.32 8.41
CA ASP A 128 -21.11 -0.84 7.99
C ASP A 128 -20.26 -1.94 7.31
N TYR A 129 -18.96 -1.97 7.58
CA TYR A 129 -17.97 -2.82 6.93
C TYR A 129 -17.02 -3.46 7.94
N VAL A 130 -16.48 -4.63 7.62
CA VAL A 130 -15.38 -5.29 8.33
C VAL A 130 -14.16 -5.44 7.41
N ILE A 131 -12.97 -5.52 8.01
CA ILE A 131 -11.72 -5.73 7.27
C ILE A 131 -11.69 -7.14 6.69
N ASN A 132 -11.27 -7.26 5.43
CA ASN A 132 -10.94 -8.53 4.82
C ASN A 132 -9.45 -8.86 5.09
N GLU A 133 -9.18 -9.57 6.17
CA GLU A 133 -7.82 -9.88 6.65
C GLU A 133 -6.97 -10.71 5.68
N ALA A 134 -7.60 -11.37 4.70
CA ALA A 134 -6.89 -12.12 3.65
C ALA A 134 -6.22 -11.20 2.62
N ILE A 135 -6.61 -9.93 2.58
CA ILE A 135 -6.12 -8.96 1.61
C ILE A 135 -5.21 -7.96 2.34
N PRO A 136 -4.03 -7.65 1.78
CA PRO A 136 -3.11 -6.75 2.45
C PRO A 136 -3.60 -5.30 2.41
N LEU A 137 -3.09 -4.49 3.34
CA LEU A 137 -3.30 -3.05 3.40
C LEU A 137 -2.35 -2.35 2.42
N LEU A 138 -2.86 -1.38 1.68
CA LEU A 138 -2.06 -0.63 0.71
C LEU A 138 -2.12 0.85 1.01
N TRP A 139 -1.05 1.53 0.66
CA TRP A 139 -1.07 2.97 0.51
C TRP A 139 -0.20 3.35 -0.69
N ASN A 140 -0.62 4.39 -1.39
CA ASN A 140 0.15 5.02 -2.46
C ASN A 140 0.23 6.50 -2.14
N ALA A 141 1.38 7.09 -2.38
CA ALA A 141 1.51 8.53 -2.39
C ALA A 141 2.01 8.94 -3.76
N GLU A 142 1.22 9.77 -4.44
CA GLU A 142 1.72 10.47 -5.62
C GLU A 142 2.78 11.45 -5.14
N ASP A 143 4.00 11.33 -5.68
CA ASP A 143 5.10 12.28 -5.51
C ASP A 143 5.50 12.62 -4.06
N TYR A 144 5.92 11.60 -3.32
CA TYR A 144 6.53 11.79 -2.00
C TYR A 144 7.93 12.45 -2.02
N THR A 145 8.53 12.54 -3.20
CA THR A 145 9.87 13.11 -3.41
C THR A 145 9.82 14.52 -4.01
N ALA A 146 8.64 14.99 -4.45
CA ALA A 146 8.48 16.37 -4.88
C ALA A 146 8.21 17.22 -3.64
N ASP A 147 8.98 18.30 -3.47
CA ASP A 147 8.83 19.35 -2.45
C ASP A 147 7.47 20.07 -2.62
N THR A 148 6.40 19.32 -2.39
CA THR A 148 5.02 19.73 -2.54
C THR A 148 4.53 20.14 -1.17
N LYS A 149 3.90 21.32 -1.10
CA LYS A 149 3.41 21.86 0.17
C LYS A 149 2.41 20.94 0.88
N ASN A 150 1.73 20.07 0.14
CA ASN A 150 0.68 19.18 0.61
C ASN A 150 0.70 17.88 -0.22
N PRO A 151 1.61 16.92 0.05
CA PRO A 151 1.55 15.65 -0.64
C PRO A 151 0.25 14.92 -0.27
N VAL A 152 -0.29 14.19 -1.24
CA VAL A 152 -1.53 13.43 -1.09
C VAL A 152 -1.19 11.95 -1.10
N CYS A 153 -1.68 11.24 -0.10
CA CYS A 153 -1.54 9.80 0.00
C CYS A 153 -2.94 9.18 0.12
N GLU A 154 -3.18 8.10 -0.62
CA GLU A 154 -4.37 7.29 -0.38
C GLU A 154 -4.02 6.07 0.47
N VAL A 155 -4.88 5.77 1.44
CA VAL A 155 -4.88 4.53 2.21
C VAL A 155 -6.06 3.68 1.76
N TRP A 156 -5.77 2.45 1.35
CA TRP A 156 -6.72 1.49 0.84
C TRP A 156 -6.90 0.35 1.85
N ILE A 157 -8.09 0.29 2.47
CA ILE A 157 -8.48 -0.75 3.42
C ILE A 157 -9.39 -1.76 2.71
N PRO A 158 -9.04 -3.05 2.66
CA PRO A 158 -9.90 -4.05 2.05
C PRO A 158 -11.06 -4.34 3.00
N VAL A 159 -12.28 -4.24 2.49
CA VAL A 159 -13.50 -4.32 3.28
C VAL A 159 -14.54 -5.23 2.67
N THR A 160 -15.40 -5.77 3.54
CA THR A 160 -16.64 -6.45 3.16
C THR A 160 -17.80 -5.88 3.97
N PRO A 161 -19.03 -5.82 3.42
CA PRO A 161 -20.21 -5.40 4.18
C PRO A 161 -20.42 -6.26 5.43
N LYS A 162 -20.88 -5.65 6.52
CA LYS A 162 -21.33 -6.33 7.74
C LYS A 162 -22.59 -7.16 7.54
#